data_AF-A0A954P2B9-F1
#
_entry.id   AF-A0A954P2B9-F1
#
_cell.length_a   1.000
_cell.length_b   1.000
_cell.length_c   1.000
_cell.angle_alpha   90.00
_cell.angle_beta   90.00
_cell.angle_gamma   90.00
#
_symmetry.space_group_name_H-M   'P 1'
#
loop_
_entity.id
_entity.type
_entity.pdbx_description
1 polymer ?
#
loop_
_entity_poly.entity_id
_entity_poly.type
_entity_poly.pdbx_seq_one_letter_code
_entity_poly.pdbx_strand_id
1 'polypeptide(L)'
;FGEMTAWLKEHEEIRQELFTAIKPEHDDVGAVLALFNQLRKEFPKQIEKYAHLAIATSVVWDGRGRGVYDYEHHQRRTHSYLPENMLEAIDNFRYFLDTENVMQGRAQFLPWEFLVFLIDHRTPLAERQWALNGYGNRRSMFGRCYQDVPYDTEMLETSSRVCRLDGKDYSLPNILSFGGVCAMQADFAARVGKSIGVPSAYVGGESRSGDLHAWVMWVELLDVKPGRIRFSLESHGRYRGDRYYVGTLYDPQTGIRITDRELERRLQASGVNAVACRHADLLMRAWPLLRDEGSLNVTQQLQLLWDVISISPGNAEPWAELAKISSSEELNRDQRRMMVRSLDKLFVTFAGFPDFTWTVFDDLIRYEKELKVRNQLYERLIGLYDAASRPDLASTARLKLADYQVEEGKPEAAIAGLAGTILRYVDEGRYVPLMLDRLEAIHREQKGNDAEIVAFYQQFLPKIPRKRGDSPSKYCQQMYRRAIALFDKAGRDDLAATLRVELDKLQSSSSR
;
A
#
# COMPACT_ATOMS: atom_id res chain seq x y z
N PHE A 1 -10.29 25.96 -27.96
CA PHE A 1 -10.34 24.48 -28.02
C PHE A 1 -10.64 23.90 -29.41
N GLY A 2 -11.20 24.64 -30.38
CA GLY A 2 -11.55 24.09 -31.71
C GLY A 2 -10.44 23.32 -32.44
N GLU A 3 -9.22 23.87 -32.49
CA GLU A 3 -8.04 23.18 -33.06
C GLU A 3 -7.69 21.87 -32.34
N MET A 4 -7.77 21.86 -31.01
CA MET A 4 -7.50 20.66 -30.22
C MET A 4 -8.55 19.58 -30.49
N THR A 5 -9.82 19.96 -30.57
CA THR A 5 -10.90 19.02 -30.89
C THR A 5 -10.75 18.42 -32.28
N ALA A 6 -10.34 19.21 -33.28
CA ALA A 6 -10.02 18.70 -34.61
C ALA A 6 -8.84 17.71 -34.56
N TRP A 7 -7.75 18.10 -33.88
CA TRP A 7 -6.58 17.24 -33.71
C TRP A 7 -6.92 15.92 -33.01
N LEU A 8 -7.69 15.94 -31.92
CA LEU A 8 -8.12 14.72 -31.22
C LEU A 8 -9.02 13.81 -32.07
N LYS A 9 -9.78 14.35 -33.03
CA LYS A 9 -10.56 13.53 -33.96
C LYS A 9 -9.67 12.77 -34.94
N GLU A 10 -8.53 13.36 -35.33
CA GLU A 10 -7.53 12.73 -36.19
C GLU A 10 -6.65 11.73 -35.43
N HIS A 11 -6.55 11.85 -34.09
CA HIS A 11 -5.74 11.02 -33.22
C HIS A 11 -6.61 10.23 -32.23
N GLU A 12 -7.40 9.31 -32.77
CA GLU A 12 -8.43 8.59 -32.02
C GLU A 12 -7.90 7.87 -30.77
N GLU A 13 -6.78 7.16 -30.88
CA GLU A 13 -6.18 6.43 -29.76
C GLU A 13 -5.82 7.40 -28.62
N ILE A 14 -5.10 8.49 -28.93
CA ILE A 14 -4.72 9.51 -27.94
C ILE A 14 -5.95 10.15 -27.28
N ARG A 15 -7.00 10.40 -28.07
CA ARG A 15 -8.26 10.93 -27.56
C ARG A 15 -8.93 9.96 -26.58
N GLN A 16 -9.04 8.68 -26.94
CA GLN A 16 -9.64 7.67 -26.07
C GLN A 16 -8.85 7.53 -24.77
N GLU A 17 -7.52 7.52 -24.86
CA GLU A 17 -6.62 7.45 -23.71
C GLU A 17 -6.75 8.67 -22.78
N LEU A 18 -6.70 9.88 -23.33
CA LEU A 18 -6.88 11.11 -22.56
C LEU A 18 -8.23 11.14 -21.84
N PHE A 19 -9.32 10.81 -22.55
CA PHE A 19 -10.66 10.87 -21.97
C PHE A 19 -10.90 9.79 -20.91
N THR A 20 -10.27 8.62 -21.06
CA THR A 20 -10.37 7.55 -20.06
C THR A 20 -9.50 7.85 -18.83
N ALA A 21 -8.36 8.51 -19.01
CA ALA A 21 -7.50 8.93 -17.91
C ALA A 21 -8.18 9.94 -17.00
N ILE A 22 -8.98 10.87 -17.56
CA ILE A 22 -9.71 11.88 -16.79
C ILE A 22 -10.76 11.21 -15.89
N LYS A 23 -10.72 11.57 -14.60
CA LYS A 23 -11.68 11.20 -13.55
C LYS A 23 -12.39 12.47 -13.07
N PRO A 24 -13.57 12.82 -13.59
CA PRO A 24 -14.24 14.10 -13.28
C PRO A 24 -14.49 14.36 -11.77
N GLU A 25 -14.55 13.30 -10.97
CA GLU A 25 -14.68 13.31 -9.52
C GLU A 25 -13.40 13.77 -8.78
N HIS A 26 -12.24 13.72 -9.45
CA HIS A 26 -10.93 14.05 -8.87
C HIS A 26 -10.20 15.13 -9.68
N ASP A 27 -10.40 15.15 -10.99
CA ASP A 27 -9.70 16.02 -11.91
C ASP A 27 -10.50 17.29 -12.25
N ASP A 28 -9.82 18.38 -12.59
CA ASP A 28 -10.37 19.54 -13.27
C ASP A 28 -10.28 19.31 -14.78
N VAL A 29 -11.38 18.81 -15.36
CA VAL A 29 -11.47 18.50 -16.78
C VAL A 29 -11.02 19.68 -17.67
N GLY A 30 -11.36 20.91 -17.28
CA GLY A 30 -10.97 22.10 -18.04
C GLY A 30 -9.46 22.33 -18.01
N ALA A 31 -8.85 22.23 -16.83
CA ALA A 31 -7.42 22.40 -16.64
C ALA A 31 -6.61 21.27 -17.30
N VAL A 32 -7.04 20.01 -17.17
CA VAL A 32 -6.40 18.87 -17.85
C VAL A 32 -6.36 19.09 -19.36
N LEU A 33 -7.49 19.46 -19.97
CA LEU A 33 -7.57 19.71 -21.42
C LEU A 33 -6.77 20.95 -21.83
N ALA A 34 -6.75 21.99 -21.01
CA ALA A 34 -5.94 23.19 -21.26
C ALA A 34 -4.45 22.87 -21.25
N LEU A 35 -3.97 22.14 -20.23
CA LEU A 35 -2.56 21.76 -20.09
C LEU A 35 -2.13 20.79 -21.20
N PHE A 36 -2.97 19.80 -21.53
CA PHE A 36 -2.68 18.89 -22.66
C PHE A 36 -2.56 19.67 -23.98
N ASN A 37 -3.46 20.62 -24.23
CA ASN A 37 -3.39 21.47 -25.42
C ASN A 37 -2.16 22.37 -25.43
N GLN A 38 -1.72 22.86 -24.27
CA GLN A 38 -0.50 23.64 -24.15
C GLN A 38 0.71 22.79 -24.55
N LEU A 39 0.85 21.58 -23.99
CA LEU A 39 1.89 20.62 -24.36
C LEU A 39 1.87 20.31 -25.87
N ARG A 40 0.69 20.08 -26.45
CA ARG A 40 0.53 19.85 -27.90
C ARG A 40 1.05 21.01 -28.75
N LYS A 41 0.77 22.26 -28.33
CA LYS A 41 1.19 23.46 -29.07
C LYS A 41 2.69 23.72 -28.94
N GLU A 42 3.25 23.47 -27.76
CA GLU A 42 4.66 23.72 -27.48
C GLU A 42 5.58 22.62 -28.04
N PHE A 43 5.10 21.38 -28.04
CA PHE A 43 5.87 20.21 -28.48
C PHE A 43 5.14 19.42 -29.61
N PRO A 44 4.79 20.07 -30.73
CA PRO A 44 3.93 19.47 -31.75
C PRO A 44 4.56 18.26 -32.45
N LYS A 45 5.90 18.14 -32.45
CA LYS A 45 6.61 17.00 -33.06
C LYS A 45 6.74 15.81 -32.11
N GLN A 46 6.54 16.03 -30.81
CA GLN A 46 6.79 15.04 -29.76
C GLN A 46 5.50 14.55 -29.11
N ILE A 47 4.42 15.34 -29.16
CA ILE A 47 3.18 15.07 -28.42
C ILE A 47 2.59 13.68 -28.70
N GLU A 48 2.61 13.21 -29.95
CA GLU A 48 2.13 11.88 -30.30
C GLU A 48 3.03 10.78 -29.72
N LYS A 49 4.34 10.93 -29.88
CA LYS A 49 5.34 9.99 -29.40
C LYS A 49 5.33 9.86 -27.86
N TYR A 50 5.00 10.95 -27.16
CA TYR A 50 4.97 11.05 -25.70
C TYR A 50 3.57 11.28 -25.15
N ALA A 51 2.54 10.77 -25.83
CA ALA A 51 1.15 11.00 -25.45
C ALA A 51 0.85 10.55 -24.01
N HIS A 52 1.37 9.39 -23.57
CA HIS A 52 1.19 8.94 -22.19
C HIS A 52 1.86 9.85 -21.15
N LEU A 53 3.04 10.41 -21.45
CA LEU A 53 3.69 11.38 -20.57
C LEU A 53 2.88 12.69 -20.52
N ALA A 54 2.33 13.13 -21.65
CA ALA A 54 1.49 14.31 -21.71
C ALA A 54 0.18 14.11 -20.93
N ILE A 55 -0.47 12.94 -21.06
CA ILE A 55 -1.65 12.58 -20.27
C ILE A 55 -1.32 12.59 -18.77
N ALA A 56 -0.26 11.89 -18.35
CA ALA A 56 0.15 11.85 -16.94
C ALA A 56 0.44 13.25 -16.38
N THR A 57 1.15 14.08 -17.16
CA THR A 57 1.43 15.47 -16.79
C THR A 57 0.13 16.26 -16.62
N SER A 58 -0.81 16.11 -17.56
CA SER A 58 -2.06 16.87 -17.51
C SER A 58 -2.97 16.49 -16.36
N VAL A 59 -3.09 15.20 -16.00
CA VAL A 59 -3.97 14.75 -14.91
C VAL A 59 -3.38 14.96 -13.51
N VAL A 60 -2.06 15.03 -13.37
CA VAL A 60 -1.42 15.28 -12.06
C VAL A 60 -1.32 16.77 -11.75
N TRP A 61 -1.19 17.62 -12.77
CA TRP A 61 -0.93 19.06 -12.62
C TRP A 61 -2.13 19.94 -13.00
N ASP A 62 -3.34 19.40 -12.88
CA ASP A 62 -4.58 20.10 -13.21
C ASP A 62 -5.01 21.16 -12.17
N GLY A 63 -4.30 21.27 -11.05
CA GLY A 63 -4.56 22.25 -10.00
C GLY A 63 -5.69 21.90 -9.03
N ARG A 64 -6.39 20.77 -9.21
CA ARG A 64 -7.40 20.27 -8.26
C ARG A 64 -6.82 19.30 -7.24
N GLY A 65 -5.86 18.48 -7.66
CA GLY A 65 -5.21 17.50 -6.80
C GLY A 65 -4.08 18.07 -5.93
N ARG A 66 -4.00 17.64 -4.67
CA ARG A 66 -2.76 17.75 -3.86
C ARG A 66 -1.78 16.59 -4.16
N GLY A 67 -1.88 16.01 -5.36
CA GLY A 67 -1.15 14.80 -5.74
C GLY A 67 0.30 15.04 -6.13
N VAL A 68 0.67 16.27 -6.50
CA VAL A 68 2.08 16.65 -6.68
C VAL A 68 2.81 16.52 -5.34
N TYR A 69 3.85 15.69 -5.31
CA TYR A 69 4.65 15.42 -4.12
C TYR A 69 5.31 16.69 -3.59
N ASP A 70 4.92 17.05 -2.37
CA ASP A 70 5.40 18.20 -1.63
C ASP A 70 6.30 17.76 -0.45
N TYR A 71 7.58 18.13 -0.55
CA TYR A 71 8.61 17.86 0.46
C TYR A 71 8.87 19.04 1.41
N GLU A 72 8.05 20.10 1.40
CA GLU A 72 8.15 21.23 2.34
C GLU A 72 8.12 20.78 3.80
N HIS A 73 7.32 19.77 4.12
CA HIS A 73 7.23 19.26 5.47
C HIS A 73 8.56 18.65 5.96
N HIS A 74 9.35 18.06 5.06
CA HIS A 74 10.70 17.56 5.37
C HIS A 74 11.70 18.71 5.55
N GLN A 75 11.58 19.74 4.72
CA GLN A 75 12.37 20.97 4.85
C GLN A 75 12.10 21.66 6.19
N ARG A 76 10.83 21.88 6.56
CA ARG A 76 10.45 22.47 7.85
C ARG A 76 10.99 21.66 9.03
N ARG A 77 10.91 20.33 8.93
CA ARG A 77 11.41 19.42 9.98
C ARG A 77 12.93 19.50 10.17
N THR A 78 13.68 19.88 9.15
CA THR A 78 15.16 20.01 9.20
C THR A 78 15.66 21.42 9.46
N HIS A 79 14.76 22.40 9.56
CA HIS A 79 15.11 23.82 9.64
C HIS A 79 15.97 24.30 8.46
N SER A 80 15.82 23.65 7.31
CA SER A 80 16.52 23.99 6.06
C SER A 80 15.79 25.09 5.28
N TYR A 81 16.25 25.47 4.09
CA TYR A 81 15.55 26.35 3.15
C TYR A 81 15.03 25.56 1.96
N LEU A 82 13.83 25.86 1.48
CA LEU A 82 13.33 25.19 0.28
C LEU A 82 14.12 25.70 -0.95
N PRO A 83 14.57 24.81 -1.86
CA PRO A 83 15.26 25.23 -3.07
C PRO A 83 14.41 26.17 -3.95
N GLU A 84 15.06 27.17 -4.56
CA GLU A 84 14.44 28.03 -5.57
C GLU A 84 14.28 27.30 -6.92
N ASN A 85 13.51 27.88 -7.85
CA ASN A 85 13.35 27.38 -9.23
C ASN A 85 12.84 25.93 -9.33
N MET A 86 11.87 25.61 -8.49
CA MET A 86 11.12 24.35 -8.56
C MET A 86 10.46 24.17 -9.93
N LEU A 87 10.50 22.95 -10.45
CA LEU A 87 9.91 22.64 -11.75
C LEU A 87 8.38 22.55 -11.66
N GLU A 88 7.71 23.09 -12.69
CA GLU A 88 6.27 22.96 -12.88
C GLU A 88 5.95 21.89 -13.94
N ALA A 89 4.67 21.76 -14.30
CA ALA A 89 4.17 20.74 -15.22
C ALA A 89 4.91 20.69 -16.57
N ILE A 90 5.04 21.84 -17.24
CA ILE A 90 5.67 21.94 -18.56
C ILE A 90 7.16 21.59 -18.49
N ASP A 91 7.85 22.04 -17.44
CA ASP A 91 9.28 21.78 -17.29
C ASP A 91 9.56 20.32 -16.98
N ASN A 92 8.67 19.65 -16.22
CA ASN A 92 8.72 18.21 -16.02
C ASN A 92 8.61 17.43 -17.34
N PHE A 93 7.65 17.80 -18.20
CA PHE A 93 7.52 17.20 -19.52
C PHE A 93 8.77 17.44 -20.39
N ARG A 94 9.23 18.70 -20.46
CA ARG A 94 10.41 19.11 -21.24
C ARG A 94 11.66 18.35 -20.80
N TYR A 95 11.88 18.20 -19.50
CA TYR A 95 13.04 17.48 -18.96
C TYR A 95 13.21 16.08 -19.55
N PHE A 96 12.11 15.32 -19.68
CA PHE A 96 12.17 13.96 -20.23
C PHE A 96 12.39 13.94 -21.74
N LEU A 97 11.91 14.96 -22.47
CA LEU A 97 12.24 15.11 -23.89
C LEU A 97 13.74 15.40 -24.07
N ASP A 98 14.27 16.34 -23.29
CA ASP A 98 15.66 16.79 -23.38
C ASP A 98 16.65 15.69 -22.98
N THR A 99 16.23 14.76 -22.13
CA THR A 99 17.08 13.67 -21.61
C THR A 99 16.77 12.30 -22.22
N GLU A 100 15.90 12.21 -23.24
CA GLU A 100 15.45 10.93 -23.80
C GLU A 100 16.62 10.00 -24.19
N ASN A 101 17.68 10.56 -24.78
CA ASN A 101 18.85 9.82 -25.24
C ASN A 101 19.48 8.92 -24.15
N VAL A 102 19.29 9.28 -22.87
CA VAL A 102 19.75 8.50 -21.72
C VAL A 102 18.61 7.90 -20.89
N MET A 103 17.33 8.23 -21.18
CA MET A 103 16.16 7.68 -20.48
C MET A 103 15.69 6.32 -21.01
N GLN A 104 16.20 5.88 -22.16
CA GLN A 104 15.99 4.53 -22.69
C GLN A 104 14.49 4.19 -22.85
N GLY A 105 13.67 5.13 -23.34
CA GLY A 105 12.25 4.91 -23.58
C GLY A 105 11.37 4.86 -22.34
N ARG A 106 11.90 5.13 -21.13
CA ARG A 106 11.13 5.06 -19.87
C ARG A 106 10.02 6.11 -19.77
N ALA A 107 10.22 7.28 -20.39
CA ALA A 107 9.18 8.31 -20.48
C ALA A 107 8.24 8.11 -21.69
N GLN A 108 8.65 7.28 -22.65
CA GLN A 108 7.94 7.07 -23.91
C GLN A 108 7.00 5.86 -23.86
N PHE A 109 7.48 4.73 -23.32
CA PHE A 109 6.82 3.43 -23.48
C PHE A 109 6.02 2.97 -22.26
N LEU A 110 6.15 3.67 -21.13
CA LEU A 110 5.34 3.37 -19.97
C LEU A 110 3.91 3.89 -20.15
N PRO A 111 2.88 3.14 -19.72
CA PRO A 111 1.52 3.64 -19.61
C PRO A 111 1.45 4.86 -18.68
N TRP A 112 0.48 5.74 -18.90
CA TRP A 112 0.34 6.97 -18.11
C TRP A 112 0.17 6.69 -16.62
N GLU A 113 -0.44 5.56 -16.25
CA GLU A 113 -0.64 5.09 -14.88
C GLU A 113 0.67 4.88 -14.11
N PHE A 114 1.77 4.60 -14.82
CA PHE A 114 3.11 4.53 -14.23
C PHE A 114 3.76 5.92 -14.18
N LEU A 115 3.56 6.70 -15.24
CA LEU A 115 4.20 8.01 -15.41
C LEU A 115 3.68 9.05 -14.42
N VAL A 116 2.49 8.91 -13.85
CA VAL A 116 2.03 9.79 -12.76
C VAL A 116 2.98 9.77 -11.56
N PHE A 117 3.68 8.67 -11.28
CA PHE A 117 4.70 8.58 -10.21
C PHE A 117 6.09 9.04 -10.65
N LEU A 118 6.20 9.56 -11.87
CA LEU A 118 7.44 10.08 -12.44
C LEU A 118 7.41 11.61 -12.51
N ILE A 119 6.25 12.21 -12.82
CA ILE A 119 6.11 13.65 -13.05
C ILE A 119 5.54 14.42 -11.85
N ASP A 120 5.17 13.75 -10.77
CA ASP A 120 4.49 14.32 -9.61
C ASP A 120 5.44 15.00 -8.63
N HIS A 121 6.41 15.78 -9.11
CA HIS A 121 7.36 16.43 -8.21
C HIS A 121 7.93 17.74 -8.75
N ARG A 122 8.40 18.56 -7.81
CA ARG A 122 8.90 19.92 -8.04
C ARG A 122 10.42 20.04 -8.03
N THR A 123 11.15 18.92 -8.06
CA THR A 123 12.63 18.92 -7.93
C THR A 123 13.28 19.81 -8.98
N PRO A 124 14.07 20.82 -8.59
CA PRO A 124 14.74 21.75 -9.50
C PRO A 124 15.60 21.05 -10.56
N LEU A 125 15.72 21.69 -11.73
CA LEU A 125 16.48 21.13 -12.87
C LEU A 125 17.93 20.76 -12.50
N ALA A 126 18.61 21.62 -11.74
CA ALA A 126 19.99 21.39 -11.32
C ALA A 126 20.13 20.11 -10.46
N GLU A 127 19.18 19.87 -9.57
CA GLU A 127 19.14 18.64 -8.75
C GLU A 127 18.85 17.40 -9.59
N ARG A 128 17.96 17.50 -10.60
CA ARG A 128 17.67 16.37 -11.50
C ARG A 128 18.89 16.01 -12.35
N GLN A 129 19.58 17.00 -12.90
CA GLN A 129 20.83 16.80 -13.65
C GLN A 129 21.92 16.19 -12.76
N TRP A 130 22.07 16.68 -11.53
CA TRP A 130 22.96 16.09 -10.54
C TRP A 130 22.64 14.61 -10.28
N ALA A 131 21.36 14.29 -10.06
CA ALA A 131 20.91 12.92 -9.84
C ALA A 131 21.14 12.03 -11.07
N LEU A 132 20.87 12.53 -12.27
CA LEU A 132 21.12 11.82 -13.53
C LEU A 132 22.60 11.50 -13.71
N ASN A 133 23.49 12.45 -13.41
CA ASN A 133 24.94 12.25 -13.51
C ASN A 133 25.46 11.25 -12.46
N GLY A 134 24.95 11.30 -11.23
CA GLY A 134 25.39 10.42 -10.14
C GLY A 134 24.79 9.02 -10.17
N TYR A 135 23.53 8.89 -10.60
CA TYR A 135 22.72 7.67 -10.44
C TYR A 135 22.19 7.10 -11.75
N GLY A 136 22.30 7.79 -12.89
CA GLY A 136 21.73 7.35 -14.17
C GLY A 136 22.23 5.97 -14.64
N ASN A 137 23.45 5.60 -14.29
CA ASN A 137 24.02 4.27 -14.59
C ASN A 137 23.63 3.18 -13.57
N ARG A 138 22.92 3.53 -12.48
CA ARG A 138 22.55 2.64 -11.37
C ARG A 138 21.03 2.48 -11.25
N ARG A 139 20.35 2.33 -12.39
CA ARG A 139 18.87 2.23 -12.41
C ARG A 139 18.32 0.93 -11.84
N SER A 140 19.07 -0.16 -11.93
CA SER A 140 18.63 -1.42 -11.31
C SER A 140 18.85 -1.37 -9.81
N MET A 141 17.82 -1.72 -9.04
CA MET A 141 17.82 -1.64 -7.58
C MET A 141 18.22 -0.25 -7.05
N PHE A 142 17.92 0.80 -7.81
CA PHE A 142 18.40 2.16 -7.51
C PHE A 142 18.00 2.62 -6.10
N GLY A 143 16.86 2.14 -5.58
CA GLY A 143 16.34 2.49 -4.26
C GLY A 143 17.30 2.18 -3.10
N ARG A 144 18.36 1.40 -3.34
CA ARG A 144 19.50 1.25 -2.41
C ARG A 144 20.19 2.57 -2.08
N CYS A 145 20.11 3.59 -2.95
CA CYS A 145 20.60 4.94 -2.68
C CYS A 145 19.98 5.60 -1.43
N TYR A 146 18.86 5.06 -0.93
CA TYR A 146 18.34 5.36 0.41
C TYR A 146 19.43 5.30 1.50
N GLN A 147 20.36 4.34 1.40
CA GLN A 147 21.45 4.17 2.37
C GLN A 147 22.65 5.09 2.12
N ASP A 148 22.71 5.78 0.98
CA ASP A 148 23.79 6.72 0.69
C ASP A 148 23.66 7.96 1.60
N VAL A 149 22.45 8.31 2.00
CA VAL A 149 22.14 9.42 2.91
C VAL A 149 22.54 9.03 4.36
N PRO A 150 23.48 9.73 5.00
CA PRO A 150 23.89 9.47 6.38
C PRO A 150 22.71 9.58 7.34
N TYR A 151 22.60 8.66 8.30
CA TYR A 151 21.55 8.72 9.30
C TYR A 151 21.89 9.77 10.38
N ASP A 152 21.00 10.73 10.60
CA ASP A 152 21.14 11.75 11.64
C ASP A 152 20.50 11.25 12.95
N THR A 153 21.27 10.50 13.75
CA THR A 153 20.80 9.96 15.04
C THR A 153 20.50 11.06 16.05
N GLU A 154 21.26 12.16 16.04
CA GLU A 154 21.03 13.29 16.93
C GLU A 154 19.68 13.96 16.63
N MET A 155 19.33 14.11 15.36
CA MET A 155 17.99 14.53 14.95
C MET A 155 16.90 13.61 15.47
N LEU A 156 17.11 12.29 15.46
CA LEU A 156 16.14 11.34 16.01
C LEU A 156 16.00 11.50 17.53
N GLU A 157 17.10 11.49 18.26
CA GLU A 157 17.15 11.53 19.73
C GLU A 157 16.61 12.85 20.29
N THR A 158 16.89 13.97 19.60
CA THR A 158 16.43 15.29 20.00
C THR A 158 15.03 15.63 19.48
N SER A 159 14.36 14.69 18.81
CA SER A 159 13.05 14.91 18.18
C SER A 159 13.05 16.10 17.21
N SER A 160 14.04 16.16 16.33
CA SER A 160 14.28 17.20 15.31
C SER A 160 14.62 18.60 15.84
N ARG A 161 15.02 18.74 17.12
CA ARG A 161 15.48 20.04 17.66
C ARG A 161 16.88 20.41 17.16
N VAL A 162 17.73 19.41 16.93
CA VAL A 162 19.07 19.58 16.36
C VAL A 162 19.12 18.79 15.07
N CYS A 163 19.46 19.45 13.96
CA CYS A 163 19.48 18.86 12.63
C CYS A 163 20.78 19.26 11.92
N ARG A 164 21.47 18.32 11.27
CA ARG A 164 22.67 18.66 10.48
C ARG A 164 22.39 19.51 9.24
N LEU A 165 21.14 19.48 8.77
CA LEU A 165 20.64 20.28 7.64
C LEU A 165 20.17 21.68 8.04
N ASP A 166 20.24 22.07 9.32
CA ASP A 166 19.78 23.37 9.80
C ASP A 166 20.49 24.52 9.05
N GLY A 167 19.71 25.46 8.51
CA GLY A 167 20.19 26.61 7.74
C GLY A 167 20.85 26.27 6.40
N LYS A 168 20.66 25.06 5.86
CA LYS A 168 21.10 24.65 4.51
C LYS A 168 19.93 24.57 3.55
N ASP A 169 20.18 24.56 2.24
CA ASP A 169 19.12 24.25 1.27
C ASP A 169 18.72 22.78 1.36
N TYR A 170 17.41 22.49 1.30
CA TYR A 170 16.85 21.14 1.27
C TYR A 170 16.96 20.54 -0.15
N SER A 171 18.19 20.36 -0.61
CA SER A 171 18.51 19.85 -1.95
C SER A 171 19.04 18.42 -1.88
N LEU A 172 18.92 17.65 -2.97
CA LEU A 172 19.47 16.30 -3.09
C LEU A 172 20.96 16.22 -2.69
N PRO A 173 21.86 17.11 -3.17
CA PRO A 173 23.27 17.09 -2.73
C PRO A 173 23.46 17.33 -1.23
N ASN A 174 22.68 18.23 -0.63
CA ASN A 174 22.79 18.54 0.79
C ASN A 174 22.24 17.41 1.66
N ILE A 175 21.11 16.79 1.27
CA ILE A 175 20.59 15.62 2.00
C ILE A 175 21.62 14.50 1.98
N LEU A 176 22.27 14.25 0.83
CA LEU A 176 23.36 13.26 0.74
C LEU A 176 24.54 13.62 1.65
N SER A 177 24.91 14.90 1.75
CA SER A 177 26.11 15.34 2.48
C SER A 177 25.91 15.44 4.00
N PHE A 178 24.76 15.96 4.43
CA PHE A 178 24.48 16.27 5.84
C PHE A 178 23.59 15.21 6.49
N GLY A 179 22.86 14.43 5.69
CA GLY A 179 22.04 13.33 6.17
C GLY A 179 20.64 13.73 6.61
N GLY A 180 20.00 12.82 7.33
CA GLY A 180 18.69 12.99 7.93
C GLY A 180 18.18 11.67 8.50
N VAL A 181 16.94 11.64 8.97
CA VAL A 181 16.30 10.40 9.42
C VAL A 181 15.64 9.67 8.24
N CYS A 182 14.92 8.58 8.52
CA CYS A 182 14.31 7.71 7.50
C CYS A 182 13.43 8.46 6.47
N ALA A 183 12.79 9.57 6.88
CA ALA A 183 12.00 10.41 5.99
C ALA A 183 12.85 11.06 4.88
N MET A 184 14.03 11.60 5.21
CA MET A 184 14.92 12.27 4.25
C MET A 184 15.60 11.25 3.35
N GLN A 185 15.93 10.07 3.89
CA GLN A 185 16.44 8.95 3.09
C GLN A 185 15.41 8.50 2.04
N ALA A 186 14.12 8.42 2.40
CA ALA A 186 13.03 8.05 1.50
C ALA A 186 12.75 9.15 0.46
N ASP A 187 12.68 10.42 0.88
CA ASP A 187 12.51 11.58 -0.01
C ASP A 187 13.65 11.66 -1.03
N PHE A 188 14.90 11.57 -0.56
CA PHE A 188 16.09 11.57 -1.41
C PHE A 188 15.99 10.49 -2.48
N ALA A 189 15.73 9.24 -2.07
CA ALA A 189 15.64 8.13 -3.01
C ALA A 189 14.47 8.33 -4.00
N ALA A 190 13.29 8.75 -3.55
CA ALA A 190 12.15 9.00 -4.45
C ALA A 190 12.49 10.10 -5.49
N ARG A 191 13.05 11.24 -5.06
CA ARG A 191 13.41 12.33 -5.98
C ARG A 191 14.56 11.95 -6.92
N VAL A 192 15.52 11.14 -6.48
CA VAL A 192 16.56 10.54 -7.36
C VAL A 192 15.93 9.63 -8.40
N GLY A 193 15.06 8.70 -7.98
CA GLY A 193 14.37 7.77 -8.88
C GLY A 193 13.62 8.49 -9.99
N LYS A 194 12.78 9.47 -9.62
CA LYS A 194 12.03 10.30 -10.56
C LYS A 194 12.95 11.07 -11.53
N SER A 195 14.09 11.55 -11.03
CA SER A 195 15.07 12.27 -11.85
C SER A 195 15.75 11.39 -12.90
N ILE A 196 15.94 10.09 -12.63
CA ILE A 196 16.62 9.15 -13.54
C ILE A 196 15.65 8.34 -14.41
N GLY A 197 14.36 8.68 -14.43
CA GLY A 197 13.36 8.00 -15.25
C GLY A 197 12.75 6.76 -14.60
N VAL A 198 12.80 6.63 -13.27
CA VAL A 198 12.21 5.49 -12.54
C VAL A 198 11.01 5.97 -11.71
N PRO A 199 9.77 5.52 -12.04
CA PRO A 199 8.60 5.82 -11.23
C PRO A 199 8.82 5.37 -9.78
N SER A 200 8.68 6.29 -8.82
CA SER A 200 9.01 6.03 -7.43
C SER A 200 8.21 6.90 -6.47
N ALA A 201 8.03 6.40 -5.25
CA ALA A 201 7.19 7.03 -4.24
C ALA A 201 7.86 7.00 -2.86
N TYR A 202 7.67 8.10 -2.14
CA TYR A 202 7.85 8.13 -0.69
C TYR A 202 6.69 7.39 -0.04
N VAL A 203 7.00 6.46 0.86
CA VAL A 203 5.99 5.69 1.60
C VAL A 203 6.26 5.79 3.09
N GLY A 204 5.21 6.10 3.85
CA GLY A 204 5.24 6.11 5.31
C GLY A 204 4.34 5.04 5.91
N GLY A 205 4.74 4.44 7.03
CA GLY A 205 3.93 3.44 7.70
C GLY A 205 4.37 3.15 9.12
N GLU A 206 3.64 2.25 9.77
CA GLU A 206 3.80 1.92 11.17
C GLU A 206 4.17 0.44 11.33
N SER A 207 5.15 0.18 12.19
CA SER A 207 5.62 -1.17 12.48
C SER A 207 4.64 -1.98 13.33
N ARG A 208 4.93 -3.28 13.48
CA ARG A 208 4.28 -4.15 14.48
C ARG A 208 4.47 -3.73 15.95
N SER A 209 5.34 -2.75 16.20
CA SER A 209 5.62 -2.22 17.55
C SER A 209 5.13 -0.79 17.73
N GLY A 210 4.46 -0.21 16.73
CA GLY A 210 3.89 1.14 16.78
C GLY A 210 4.82 2.26 16.31
N ASP A 211 6.07 1.95 15.96
CA ASP A 211 7.03 2.96 15.52
C ASP A 211 6.79 3.35 14.05
N LEU A 212 6.78 4.66 13.79
CA LEU A 212 6.67 5.24 12.46
C LEU A 212 7.97 5.10 11.68
N HIS A 213 7.85 4.88 10.38
CA HIS A 213 9.00 4.78 9.49
C HIS A 213 8.64 5.21 8.07
N ALA A 214 9.67 5.55 7.31
CA ALA A 214 9.56 5.92 5.91
C ALA A 214 10.58 5.17 5.05
N TRP A 215 10.15 4.78 3.86
CA TRP A 215 10.92 4.03 2.89
C TRP A 215 10.58 4.48 1.47
N VAL A 216 11.42 4.07 0.51
CA VAL A 216 11.16 4.29 -0.91
C VAL A 216 10.54 3.04 -1.51
N MET A 217 9.55 3.25 -2.38
CA MET A 217 9.06 2.22 -3.30
C MET A 217 9.26 2.67 -4.73
N TRP A 218 9.46 1.72 -5.63
CA TRP A 218 9.62 2.03 -7.05
C TRP A 218 9.21 0.89 -7.96
N VAL A 219 9.00 1.25 -9.23
CA VAL A 219 8.80 0.32 -10.34
C VAL A 219 10.18 -0.08 -10.87
N GLU A 220 10.63 -1.28 -10.53
CA GLU A 220 11.85 -1.87 -11.09
C GLU A 220 11.54 -2.35 -12.51
N LEU A 221 11.96 -1.57 -13.51
CA LEU A 221 11.76 -1.91 -14.92
C LEU A 221 12.81 -2.92 -15.38
N LEU A 222 12.36 -4.15 -15.65
CA LEU A 222 13.17 -5.30 -16.07
C LEU A 222 13.23 -5.46 -17.61
N ASP A 223 12.23 -4.94 -18.33
CA ASP A 223 12.22 -4.78 -19.80
C ASP A 223 11.22 -3.68 -20.16
N VAL A 224 11.57 -2.80 -21.11
CA VAL A 224 10.72 -1.69 -21.55
C VAL A 224 10.76 -1.62 -23.08
N LYS A 225 9.64 -1.92 -23.73
CA LYS A 225 9.47 -1.89 -25.18
C LYS A 225 8.12 -1.27 -25.55
N PRO A 226 7.95 -0.78 -26.80
CA PRO A 226 6.65 -0.36 -27.28
C PRO A 226 5.58 -1.43 -27.03
N GLY A 227 4.50 -1.08 -26.32
CA GLY A 227 3.38 -1.98 -26.03
C GLY A 227 3.65 -3.11 -25.04
N ARG A 228 4.85 -3.21 -24.45
CA ARG A 228 5.16 -4.26 -23.47
C ARG A 228 6.17 -3.79 -22.43
N ILE A 229 5.79 -3.96 -21.17
CA ILE A 229 6.67 -3.74 -20.03
C ILE A 229 6.80 -5.03 -19.22
N ARG A 230 7.97 -5.23 -18.60
CA ARG A 230 8.17 -6.22 -17.53
C ARG A 230 8.76 -5.49 -16.35
N PHE A 231 8.14 -5.63 -15.19
CA PHE A 231 8.54 -4.92 -13.99
C PHE A 231 8.28 -5.75 -12.74
N SER A 232 8.89 -5.33 -11.64
CA SER A 232 8.47 -5.65 -10.28
C SER A 232 8.27 -4.36 -9.50
N LEU A 233 7.52 -4.43 -8.40
CA LEU A 233 7.48 -3.36 -7.43
C LEU A 233 8.41 -3.70 -6.29
N GLU A 234 9.38 -2.82 -6.08
CA GLU A 234 10.44 -3.00 -5.12
C GLU A 234 10.34 -1.93 -4.03
N SER A 235 10.93 -2.22 -2.88
CA SER A 235 11.01 -1.27 -1.78
C SER A 235 12.34 -1.40 -1.06
N HIS A 236 12.83 -0.28 -0.51
CA HIS A 236 14.09 -0.26 0.22
C HIS A 236 14.00 0.68 1.42
N GLY A 237 14.61 0.27 2.53
CA GLY A 237 14.45 0.91 3.83
C GLY A 237 13.26 0.36 4.62
N ARG A 238 12.30 -0.35 3.99
CA ARG A 238 11.07 -0.85 4.62
C ARG A 238 11.32 -1.77 5.82
N TYR A 239 12.14 -2.80 5.70
CA TYR A 239 12.26 -3.84 6.72
C TYR A 239 13.51 -3.68 7.59
N ARG A 240 13.40 -2.96 8.72
CA ARG A 240 14.41 -2.96 9.81
C ARG A 240 14.15 -4.04 10.86
N GLY A 241 13.65 -5.20 10.45
CA GLY A 241 13.19 -6.26 11.37
C GLY A 241 11.79 -6.06 11.97
N ASP A 242 11.16 -4.91 11.72
CA ASP A 242 9.90 -4.50 12.37
C ASP A 242 8.62 -4.69 11.53
N ARG A 243 8.75 -5.40 10.41
CA ARG A 243 7.64 -5.87 9.54
C ARG A 243 6.56 -4.81 9.28
N TYR A 244 6.88 -3.81 8.48
CA TYR A 244 5.92 -2.80 7.99
C TYR A 244 5.06 -3.40 6.87
N TYR A 245 3.99 -4.12 7.21
CA TYR A 245 3.18 -4.88 6.23
C TYR A 245 2.48 -4.00 5.19
N VAL A 246 2.07 -2.80 5.60
CA VAL A 246 1.36 -1.80 4.79
C VAL A 246 1.94 -0.42 5.06
N GLY A 247 2.20 0.32 3.99
CA GLY A 247 2.50 1.74 4.04
C GLY A 247 1.43 2.55 3.33
N THR A 248 1.52 3.87 3.45
CA THR A 248 0.64 4.82 2.80
C THR A 248 1.43 5.85 2.02
N LEU A 249 0.83 6.30 0.93
CA LEU A 249 1.32 7.36 0.04
C LEU A 249 0.10 8.11 -0.52
N TYR A 250 0.34 9.23 -1.20
CA TYR A 250 -0.69 9.92 -1.96
C TYR A 250 -0.66 9.47 -3.42
N ASP A 251 -1.83 9.17 -3.97
CA ASP A 251 -2.00 8.90 -5.39
C ASP A 251 -1.81 10.21 -6.17
N PRO A 252 -0.87 10.29 -7.13
CA PRO A 252 -0.52 11.57 -7.73
C PRO A 252 -1.59 12.21 -8.60
N GLN A 253 -2.50 11.43 -9.16
CA GLN A 253 -3.64 11.96 -9.92
C GLN A 253 -4.68 12.52 -8.95
N THR A 254 -5.14 11.69 -8.03
CA THR A 254 -6.33 12.01 -7.21
C THR A 254 -6.01 12.82 -5.96
N GLY A 255 -4.75 12.84 -5.50
CA GLY A 255 -4.35 13.40 -4.22
C GLY A 255 -4.91 12.65 -3.00
N ILE A 256 -5.52 11.48 -3.20
CA ILE A 256 -6.08 10.65 -2.13
C ILE A 256 -4.99 9.75 -1.55
N ARG A 257 -4.99 9.60 -0.22
CA ARG A 257 -4.09 8.67 0.44
C ARG A 257 -4.50 7.23 0.12
N ILE A 258 -3.59 6.47 -0.48
CA ILE A 258 -3.73 5.05 -0.79
C ILE A 258 -2.69 4.24 -0.01
N THR A 259 -2.85 2.92 0.03
CA THR A 259 -1.82 2.03 0.53
C THR A 259 -0.82 1.68 -0.56
N ASP A 260 0.39 1.31 -0.18
CA ASP A 260 1.39 0.77 -1.10
C ASP A 260 0.96 -0.56 -1.75
N ARG A 261 0.10 -1.33 -1.06
CA ARG A 261 -0.52 -2.56 -1.57
C ARG A 261 -1.59 -2.29 -2.62
N GLU A 262 -2.36 -1.22 -2.43
CA GLU A 262 -3.32 -0.76 -3.43
C GLU A 262 -2.60 -0.23 -4.67
N LEU A 263 -1.50 0.51 -4.50
CA LEU A 263 -0.61 0.86 -5.61
C LEU A 263 -0.11 -0.38 -6.36
N GLU A 264 0.35 -1.39 -5.61
CA GLU A 264 0.85 -2.64 -6.17
C GLU A 264 -0.17 -3.36 -7.03
N ARG A 265 -1.40 -3.51 -6.51
CA ARG A 265 -2.52 -4.06 -7.27
C ARG A 265 -2.80 -3.27 -8.56
N ARG A 266 -2.88 -1.94 -8.47
CA ARG A 266 -3.21 -1.06 -9.61
C ARG A 266 -2.18 -1.14 -10.72
N LEU A 267 -0.90 -1.02 -10.37
CA LEU A 267 0.18 -1.09 -11.36
C LEU A 267 0.34 -2.50 -11.93
N GLN A 268 0.09 -3.54 -11.14
CA GLN A 268 0.06 -4.92 -11.67
C GLN A 268 -1.04 -5.09 -12.72
N ALA A 269 -2.24 -4.57 -12.47
CA ALA A 269 -3.35 -4.64 -13.42
C ALA A 269 -3.03 -3.87 -14.73
N SER A 270 -2.58 -2.62 -14.63
CA SER A 270 -2.27 -1.79 -15.79
C SER A 270 -1.01 -2.27 -16.53
N GLY A 271 -0.02 -2.80 -15.82
CA GLY A 271 1.22 -3.29 -16.42
C GLY A 271 1.09 -4.64 -17.12
N VAL A 272 0.12 -5.48 -16.73
CA VAL A 272 -0.23 -6.70 -17.48
C VAL A 272 -0.98 -6.35 -18.74
N ASN A 273 -2.01 -5.49 -18.65
CA ASN A 273 -2.78 -5.04 -19.81
C ASN A 273 -3.51 -3.71 -19.50
N ALA A 274 -2.89 -2.59 -19.86
CA ALA A 274 -3.43 -1.27 -19.59
C ALA A 274 -4.78 -1.03 -20.29
N VAL A 275 -4.93 -1.50 -21.53
CA VAL A 275 -6.18 -1.37 -22.30
C VAL A 275 -7.32 -2.11 -21.61
N ALA A 276 -7.09 -3.36 -21.18
CA ALA A 276 -8.08 -4.13 -20.45
C ALA A 276 -8.44 -3.48 -19.10
N CYS A 277 -7.45 -2.92 -18.38
CA CYS A 277 -7.68 -2.19 -17.15
C CYS A 277 -8.59 -0.97 -17.37
N ARG A 278 -8.28 -0.16 -18.38
CA ARG A 278 -9.05 1.03 -18.77
C ARG A 278 -10.47 0.68 -19.23
N HIS A 279 -10.64 -0.39 -20.01
CA HIS A 279 -11.96 -0.87 -20.41
C HIS A 279 -12.79 -1.33 -19.22
N ALA A 280 -12.17 -2.04 -18.26
CA ALA A 280 -12.87 -2.41 -17.03
C ALA A 280 -13.30 -1.17 -16.24
N ASP A 281 -12.43 -0.16 -16.09
CA ASP A 281 -12.79 1.10 -15.42
C ASP A 281 -13.94 1.82 -16.14
N LEU A 282 -13.95 1.87 -17.47
CA LEU A 282 -15.05 2.47 -18.24
C LEU A 282 -16.38 1.72 -18.04
N LEU A 283 -16.34 0.38 -18.05
CA LEU A 283 -17.53 -0.44 -17.79
C LEU A 283 -18.07 -0.19 -16.38
N MET A 284 -17.18 -0.04 -15.39
CA MET A 284 -17.60 0.25 -14.02
C MET A 284 -18.08 1.68 -13.81
N ARG A 285 -17.57 2.66 -14.56
CA ARG A 285 -18.17 4.02 -14.59
C ARG A 285 -19.60 4.00 -15.13
N ALA A 286 -19.87 3.15 -16.12
CA ALA A 286 -21.22 2.97 -16.67
C ALA A 286 -22.13 2.08 -15.80
N TRP A 287 -21.57 1.35 -14.83
CA TRP A 287 -22.29 0.36 -14.03
C TRP A 287 -23.54 0.91 -13.32
N PRO A 288 -23.53 2.06 -12.64
CA PRO A 288 -24.73 2.57 -11.97
C PRO A 288 -25.89 2.77 -12.95
N LEU A 289 -25.61 3.31 -14.14
CA LEU A 289 -26.60 3.52 -15.19
C LEU A 289 -27.11 2.19 -15.75
N LEU A 290 -26.21 1.24 -16.02
CA LEU A 290 -26.58 -0.09 -16.51
C LEU A 290 -27.43 -0.86 -15.50
N ARG A 291 -27.09 -0.78 -14.21
CA ARG A 291 -27.83 -1.44 -13.13
C ARG A 291 -29.21 -0.81 -12.92
N ASP A 292 -29.26 0.51 -12.78
CA ASP A 292 -30.46 1.23 -12.33
C ASP A 292 -31.42 1.51 -13.48
N GLU A 293 -30.93 2.01 -14.62
CA GLU A 293 -31.77 2.33 -15.78
C GLU A 293 -31.97 1.12 -16.70
N GLY A 294 -30.94 0.28 -16.84
CA GLY A 294 -31.02 -0.95 -17.63
C GLY A 294 -31.90 -2.03 -17.01
N SER A 295 -32.38 -1.84 -15.77
CA SER A 295 -33.27 -2.77 -15.05
C SER A 295 -32.74 -4.22 -15.04
N LEU A 296 -31.42 -4.38 -14.91
CA LEU A 296 -30.78 -5.68 -14.94
C LEU A 296 -31.21 -6.51 -13.74
N ASN A 297 -31.67 -7.73 -13.97
CA ASN A 297 -31.92 -8.67 -12.87
C ASN A 297 -30.60 -9.16 -12.26
N VAL A 298 -30.66 -9.73 -11.05
CA VAL A 298 -29.47 -10.19 -10.30
C VAL A 298 -28.58 -11.13 -11.12
N THR A 299 -29.15 -12.04 -11.92
CA THR A 299 -28.35 -12.95 -12.76
C THR A 299 -27.57 -12.19 -13.83
N GLN A 300 -28.20 -11.21 -14.49
CA GLN A 300 -27.54 -10.37 -15.49
C GLN A 300 -26.47 -9.48 -14.86
N GLN A 301 -26.74 -8.93 -13.67
CA GLN A 301 -25.78 -8.17 -12.88
C GLN A 301 -24.53 -8.99 -12.55
N LEU A 302 -24.71 -10.20 -12.00
CA LEU A 302 -23.60 -11.11 -11.68
C LEU A 302 -22.80 -11.51 -12.92
N GLN A 303 -23.47 -11.73 -14.06
CA GLN A 303 -22.78 -12.08 -15.30
C GLN A 303 -21.95 -10.92 -15.83
N LEU A 304 -22.50 -9.70 -15.87
CA LEU A 304 -21.78 -8.52 -16.33
C LEU A 304 -20.56 -8.23 -15.45
N LEU A 305 -20.70 -8.30 -14.12
CA LEU A 305 -19.57 -8.13 -13.20
C LEU A 305 -18.51 -9.22 -13.38
N TRP A 306 -18.92 -10.47 -13.62
CA TRP A 306 -17.99 -11.56 -13.94
C TRP A 306 -17.24 -11.32 -15.26
N ASP A 307 -17.90 -10.76 -16.27
CA ASP A 307 -17.27 -10.43 -17.55
C ASP A 307 -16.24 -9.31 -17.37
N VAL A 308 -16.54 -8.27 -16.57
CA VAL A 308 -15.57 -7.22 -16.20
C VAL A 308 -14.36 -7.81 -15.46
N ILE A 309 -14.59 -8.67 -14.47
CA ILE A 309 -13.53 -9.39 -13.74
C ILE A 309 -12.69 -10.26 -14.69
N SER A 310 -13.31 -10.84 -15.72
CA SER A 310 -12.59 -11.67 -16.69
C SER A 310 -11.68 -10.82 -17.59
N ILE A 311 -12.06 -9.58 -17.89
CA ILE A 311 -11.27 -8.61 -18.66
C ILE A 311 -10.08 -8.11 -17.83
N SER A 312 -10.34 -7.63 -16.61
CA SER A 312 -9.30 -7.14 -15.70
C SER A 312 -9.53 -7.68 -14.29
N PRO A 313 -8.98 -8.86 -13.97
CA PRO A 313 -9.19 -9.50 -12.67
C PRO A 313 -8.70 -8.64 -11.50
N GLY A 314 -7.68 -7.82 -11.75
CA GLY A 314 -7.12 -6.91 -10.78
C GLY A 314 -8.03 -5.73 -10.45
N ASN A 315 -9.05 -5.40 -11.25
CA ASN A 315 -9.94 -4.26 -10.99
C ASN A 315 -10.80 -4.51 -9.74
N ALA A 316 -10.73 -3.62 -8.75
CA ALA A 316 -11.36 -3.77 -7.45
C ALA A 316 -12.88 -3.52 -7.46
N GLU A 317 -13.36 -2.62 -8.31
CA GLU A 317 -14.76 -2.18 -8.31
C GLU A 317 -15.77 -3.30 -8.58
N PRO A 318 -15.61 -4.19 -9.58
CA PRO A 318 -16.59 -5.24 -9.81
C PRO A 318 -16.65 -6.25 -8.66
N TRP A 319 -15.55 -6.48 -7.94
CA TRP A 319 -15.55 -7.31 -6.73
C TRP A 319 -16.33 -6.68 -5.58
N ALA A 320 -16.20 -5.36 -5.40
CA ALA A 320 -16.97 -4.63 -4.41
C ALA A 320 -18.48 -4.65 -4.73
N GLU A 321 -18.86 -4.54 -6.00
CA GLU A 321 -20.26 -4.67 -6.42
C GLU A 321 -20.80 -6.11 -6.25
N LEU A 322 -20.00 -7.14 -6.54
CA LEU A 322 -20.37 -8.53 -6.21
C LEU A 322 -20.60 -8.72 -4.70
N ALA A 323 -19.76 -8.10 -3.87
CA ALA A 323 -19.89 -8.16 -2.41
C ALA A 323 -21.19 -7.48 -1.95
N LYS A 324 -21.55 -6.33 -2.54
CA LYS A 324 -22.83 -5.66 -2.29
C LYS A 324 -24.01 -6.55 -2.63
N ILE A 325 -24.05 -7.16 -3.82
CA ILE A 325 -25.12 -8.07 -4.24
C ILE A 325 -25.24 -9.26 -3.28
N SER A 326 -24.12 -9.89 -2.91
CA SER A 326 -24.09 -10.98 -1.93
C SER A 326 -24.68 -10.59 -0.57
N SER A 327 -24.50 -9.32 -0.18
CA SER A 327 -24.96 -8.79 1.10
C SER A 327 -26.43 -8.37 1.12
N SER A 328 -27.00 -7.98 -0.03
CA SER A 328 -28.35 -7.39 -0.12
C SER A 328 -29.40 -8.32 -0.70
N GLU A 329 -29.02 -9.29 -1.53
CA GLU A 329 -29.96 -10.12 -2.30
C GLU A 329 -30.05 -11.56 -1.80
N GLU A 330 -31.22 -12.17 -1.95
CA GLU A 330 -31.37 -13.61 -1.83
C GLU A 330 -30.97 -14.30 -3.14
N LEU A 331 -29.86 -15.03 -3.10
CA LEU A 331 -29.33 -15.71 -4.28
C LEU A 331 -29.91 -17.11 -4.45
N ASN A 332 -30.41 -17.38 -5.67
CA ASN A 332 -30.82 -18.72 -6.08
C ASN A 332 -29.61 -19.65 -6.30
N ARG A 333 -29.86 -20.94 -6.57
CA ARG A 333 -28.81 -21.96 -6.72
C ARG A 333 -27.77 -21.61 -7.79
N ASP A 334 -28.17 -21.01 -8.90
CA ASP A 334 -27.28 -20.72 -10.03
C ASP A 334 -26.42 -19.51 -9.74
N GLN A 335 -27.02 -18.47 -9.16
CA GLN A 335 -26.33 -17.29 -8.69
C GLN A 335 -25.30 -17.63 -7.60
N ARG A 336 -25.64 -18.52 -6.66
CA ARG A 336 -24.68 -19.03 -5.65
C ARG A 336 -23.50 -19.76 -6.28
N ARG A 337 -23.73 -20.55 -7.35
CA ARG A 337 -22.63 -21.20 -8.10
C ARG A 337 -21.70 -20.17 -8.76
N MET A 338 -22.25 -19.07 -9.27
CA MET A 338 -21.43 -17.95 -9.78
C MET A 338 -20.60 -17.32 -8.67
N MET A 339 -21.18 -17.09 -7.48
CA MET A 339 -20.44 -16.53 -6.33
C MET A 339 -19.27 -17.43 -5.89
N VAL A 340 -19.47 -18.75 -5.84
CA VAL A 340 -18.37 -19.70 -5.51
C VAL A 340 -17.24 -19.59 -6.53
N ARG A 341 -17.57 -19.54 -7.82
CA ARG A 341 -16.57 -19.36 -8.90
C ARG A 341 -15.82 -18.03 -8.75
N SER A 342 -16.52 -16.95 -8.39
CA SER A 342 -15.93 -15.65 -8.09
C SER A 342 -14.97 -15.73 -6.90
N LEU A 343 -15.34 -16.39 -5.81
CA LEU A 343 -14.48 -16.57 -4.64
C LEU A 343 -13.20 -17.34 -4.97
N ASP A 344 -13.29 -18.43 -5.74
CA ASP A 344 -12.09 -19.17 -6.16
C ASP A 344 -11.18 -18.30 -7.04
N LYS A 345 -11.76 -17.48 -7.92
CA LYS A 345 -11.01 -16.53 -8.74
C LYS A 345 -10.37 -15.40 -7.90
N LEU A 346 -11.05 -14.92 -6.86
CA LEU A 346 -10.53 -13.93 -5.91
C LEU A 346 -9.24 -14.44 -5.25
N PHE A 347 -9.28 -15.65 -4.69
CA PHE A 347 -8.14 -16.26 -4.00
C PHE A 347 -6.91 -16.43 -4.90
N VAL A 348 -7.12 -16.74 -6.18
CA VAL A 348 -6.00 -16.87 -7.14
C VAL A 348 -5.48 -15.49 -7.56
N THR A 349 -6.38 -14.55 -7.85
CA THR A 349 -6.03 -13.26 -8.43
C THR A 349 -5.24 -12.39 -7.45
N PHE A 350 -5.61 -12.40 -6.17
CA PHE A 350 -5.03 -11.54 -5.15
C PHE A 350 -4.01 -12.23 -4.25
N ALA A 351 -3.59 -13.47 -4.56
CA ALA A 351 -2.62 -14.21 -3.74
C ALA A 351 -1.29 -13.46 -3.52
N GLY A 352 -0.83 -12.70 -4.51
CA GLY A 352 0.40 -11.90 -4.42
C GLY A 352 0.25 -10.58 -3.66
N PHE A 353 -0.97 -10.05 -3.52
CA PHE A 353 -1.28 -8.76 -2.88
C PHE A 353 -2.65 -8.87 -2.19
N PRO A 354 -2.71 -9.60 -1.05
CA PRO A 354 -3.97 -10.11 -0.53
C PRO A 354 -4.77 -9.08 0.29
N ASP A 355 -4.28 -7.85 0.49
CA ASP A 355 -4.97 -6.81 1.25
C ASP A 355 -6.39 -6.54 0.76
N PHE A 356 -6.56 -6.51 -0.56
CA PHE A 356 -7.88 -6.27 -1.15
C PHE A 356 -8.89 -7.37 -0.81
N THR A 357 -8.45 -8.62 -0.60
CA THR A 357 -9.42 -9.67 -0.23
C THR A 357 -10.09 -9.33 1.09
N TRP A 358 -9.35 -8.78 2.06
CA TRP A 358 -9.92 -8.39 3.35
C TRP A 358 -11.03 -7.35 3.23
N THR A 359 -10.93 -6.42 2.27
CA THR A 359 -11.88 -5.30 2.16
C THR A 359 -13.25 -5.71 1.62
N VAL A 360 -13.35 -6.85 0.95
CA VAL A 360 -14.60 -7.32 0.34
C VAL A 360 -15.08 -8.67 0.86
N PHE A 361 -14.21 -9.47 1.47
CA PHE A 361 -14.47 -10.89 1.71
C PHE A 361 -15.70 -11.15 2.58
N ASP A 362 -15.85 -10.45 3.72
CA ASP A 362 -16.95 -10.70 4.66
C ASP A 362 -18.31 -10.52 3.96
N ASP A 363 -18.45 -9.43 3.20
CA ASP A 363 -19.66 -9.13 2.44
C ASP A 363 -19.86 -10.11 1.26
N LEU A 364 -18.77 -10.47 0.59
CA LEU A 364 -18.78 -11.38 -0.56
C LEU A 364 -19.24 -12.80 -0.21
N ILE A 365 -19.13 -13.23 1.05
CA ILE A 365 -19.60 -14.55 1.49
C ILE A 365 -20.96 -14.53 2.19
N ARG A 366 -21.61 -13.36 2.35
CA ARG A 366 -22.89 -13.23 3.09
C ARG A 366 -24.06 -14.04 2.50
N TYR A 367 -24.00 -14.38 1.21
CA TYR A 367 -24.98 -15.26 0.58
C TYR A 367 -24.98 -16.67 1.20
N GLU A 368 -23.82 -17.13 1.69
CA GLU A 368 -23.70 -18.41 2.37
C GLU A 368 -24.34 -18.28 3.74
N LYS A 369 -25.26 -19.18 4.12
CA LYS A 369 -25.94 -19.14 5.42
C LYS A 369 -25.46 -20.25 6.34
N GLU A 370 -24.85 -21.30 5.79
CA GLU A 370 -24.27 -22.37 6.58
C GLU A 370 -22.97 -21.89 7.23
N LEU A 371 -23.02 -21.70 8.56
CA LEU A 371 -21.89 -21.24 9.36
C LEU A 371 -20.65 -22.13 9.20
N LYS A 372 -20.84 -23.45 9.07
CA LYS A 372 -19.76 -24.40 8.78
C LYS A 372 -19.02 -24.06 7.49
N VAL A 373 -19.73 -23.69 6.42
CA VAL A 373 -19.11 -23.30 5.14
C VAL A 373 -18.43 -21.95 5.26
N ARG A 374 -19.05 -20.97 5.94
CA ARG A 374 -18.39 -19.67 6.23
C ARG A 374 -17.08 -19.85 6.98
N ASN A 375 -17.04 -20.72 8.00
CA ASN A 375 -15.83 -21.02 8.75
C ASN A 375 -14.75 -21.60 7.84
N GLN A 376 -15.09 -22.53 6.95
CA GLN A 376 -14.15 -23.07 5.96
C GLN A 376 -13.61 -22.01 5.01
N LEU A 377 -14.45 -21.07 4.57
CA LEU A 377 -14.03 -19.95 3.74
C LEU A 377 -13.06 -19.01 4.50
N TYR A 378 -13.33 -18.71 5.77
CA TYR A 378 -12.41 -17.94 6.60
C TYR A 378 -11.08 -18.67 6.84
N GLU A 379 -11.08 -19.99 7.05
CA GLU A 379 -9.84 -20.76 7.15
C GLU A 379 -9.04 -20.73 5.83
N ARG A 380 -9.71 -20.77 4.67
CA ARG A 380 -9.05 -20.54 3.37
C ARG A 380 -8.44 -19.14 3.28
N LEU A 381 -9.14 -18.11 3.77
CA LEU A 381 -8.64 -16.73 3.80
C LEU A 381 -7.41 -16.58 4.72
N ILE A 382 -7.45 -17.17 5.90
CA ILE A 382 -6.31 -17.19 6.83
C ILE A 382 -5.12 -17.91 6.16
N GLY A 383 -5.37 -19.04 5.50
CA GLY A 383 -4.33 -19.77 4.75
C GLY A 383 -3.72 -18.95 3.60
N LEU A 384 -4.51 -18.14 2.89
CA LEU A 384 -4.01 -17.19 1.88
C LEU A 384 -3.02 -16.20 2.52
N TYR A 385 -3.41 -15.62 3.65
CA TYR A 385 -2.58 -14.64 4.35
C TYR A 385 -1.31 -15.27 4.95
N ASP A 386 -1.40 -16.48 5.48
CA ASP A 386 -0.23 -17.23 5.95
C ASP A 386 0.77 -17.46 4.80
N ALA A 387 0.28 -17.92 3.64
CA ALA A 387 1.11 -18.17 2.46
C ALA A 387 1.78 -16.88 1.93
N ALA A 388 1.08 -15.75 2.04
CA ALA A 388 1.61 -14.44 1.68
C ALA A 388 2.49 -13.80 2.78
N SER A 389 2.75 -14.48 3.90
CA SER A 389 3.48 -13.94 5.05
C SER A 389 2.86 -12.64 5.60
N ARG A 390 1.51 -12.62 5.71
CA ARG A 390 0.68 -11.51 6.18
C ARG A 390 0.03 -11.82 7.53
N PRO A 391 0.80 -11.87 8.62
CA PRO A 391 0.28 -12.18 9.95
C PRO A 391 -0.71 -11.13 10.46
N ASP A 392 -0.63 -9.88 10.00
CA ASP A 392 -1.59 -8.81 10.29
C ASP A 392 -2.99 -9.16 9.76
N LEU A 393 -3.08 -9.56 8.49
CA LEU A 393 -4.33 -9.97 7.87
C LEU A 393 -4.83 -11.32 8.43
N ALA A 394 -3.93 -12.29 8.62
CA ALA A 394 -4.25 -13.58 9.22
C ALA A 394 -4.84 -13.44 10.64
N SER A 395 -4.25 -12.57 11.47
CA SER A 395 -4.73 -12.29 12.82
C SER A 395 -6.09 -11.59 12.81
N THR A 396 -6.27 -10.62 11.91
CA THR A 396 -7.55 -9.91 11.77
C THR A 396 -8.67 -10.86 11.35
N ALA A 397 -8.41 -11.72 10.36
CA ALA A 397 -9.36 -12.74 9.93
C ALA A 397 -9.63 -13.78 11.02
N ARG A 398 -8.61 -14.17 11.81
CA ARG A 398 -8.80 -15.09 12.94
C ARG A 398 -9.68 -14.52 14.03
N LEU A 399 -9.51 -13.24 14.39
CA LEU A 399 -10.37 -12.57 15.38
C LEU A 399 -11.83 -12.63 14.95
N LYS A 400 -12.11 -12.27 13.69
CA LYS A 400 -13.46 -12.31 13.11
C LYS A 400 -14.05 -13.72 13.07
N LEU A 401 -13.25 -14.71 12.67
CA LEU A 401 -13.67 -16.12 12.68
C LEU A 401 -13.97 -16.62 14.10
N ALA A 402 -13.16 -16.23 15.09
CA ALA A 402 -13.39 -16.60 16.48
C ALA A 402 -14.74 -16.10 17.00
N ASP A 403 -15.15 -14.89 16.62
CA ASP A 403 -16.47 -14.36 16.94
C ASP A 403 -17.60 -15.22 16.35
N TYR A 404 -17.49 -15.59 15.07
CA TYR A 404 -18.47 -16.47 14.44
C TYR A 404 -18.52 -17.87 15.05
N GLN A 405 -17.38 -18.41 15.46
CA GLN A 405 -17.33 -19.71 16.13
C GLN A 405 -18.00 -19.65 17.51
N VAL A 406 -17.85 -18.57 18.26
CA VAL A 406 -18.56 -18.37 19.53
C VAL A 406 -20.07 -18.23 19.30
N GLU A 407 -20.49 -17.45 18.30
CA GLU A 407 -21.90 -17.30 17.92
C GLU A 407 -22.54 -18.64 17.49
N GLU A 408 -21.76 -19.54 16.88
CA GLU A 408 -22.18 -20.89 16.51
C GLU A 408 -22.18 -21.88 17.71
N GLY A 409 -21.79 -21.43 18.91
CA GLY A 409 -21.66 -22.31 20.07
C GLY A 409 -20.47 -23.27 19.98
N LYS A 410 -19.39 -22.87 19.30
CA LYS A 410 -18.10 -23.60 19.19
C LYS A 410 -16.94 -22.82 19.81
N PRO A 411 -17.02 -22.44 21.10
CA PRO A 411 -15.97 -21.66 21.75
C PRO A 411 -14.62 -22.38 21.82
N GLU A 412 -14.59 -23.72 21.84
CA GLU A 412 -13.34 -24.49 21.86
C GLU A 412 -12.57 -24.33 20.55
N ALA A 413 -13.27 -24.27 19.42
CA ALA A 413 -12.68 -24.01 18.11
C ALA A 413 -12.10 -22.58 18.04
N ALA A 414 -12.81 -21.61 18.61
CA ALA A 414 -12.35 -20.22 18.71
C ALA A 414 -11.07 -20.10 19.54
N ILE A 415 -11.05 -20.72 20.73
CA ILE A 415 -9.88 -20.75 21.62
C ILE A 415 -8.69 -21.42 20.92
N ALA A 416 -8.89 -22.60 20.32
CA ALA A 416 -7.83 -23.33 19.62
C ALA A 416 -7.27 -22.53 18.43
N GLY A 417 -8.15 -21.90 17.64
CA GLY A 417 -7.76 -21.05 16.52
C GLY A 417 -6.95 -19.83 16.95
N LEU A 418 -7.42 -19.09 17.96
CA LEU A 418 -6.71 -17.93 18.51
C LEU A 418 -5.35 -18.32 19.08
N ALA A 419 -5.30 -19.36 19.92
CA ALA A 419 -4.06 -19.87 20.50
C ALA A 419 -3.06 -20.29 19.42
N GLY A 420 -3.52 -21.00 18.40
CA GLY A 420 -2.70 -21.43 17.26
C GLY A 420 -2.12 -20.25 16.48
N THR A 421 -2.93 -19.23 16.18
CA THR A 421 -2.47 -18.02 15.47
C THR A 421 -1.50 -17.20 16.33
N ILE A 422 -1.76 -17.04 17.64
CA ILE A 422 -0.82 -16.37 18.56
C ILE A 422 0.53 -17.09 18.60
N LEU A 423 0.55 -18.42 18.73
CA LEU A 423 1.78 -19.21 18.79
C LEU A 423 2.55 -19.23 17.47
N ARG A 424 1.87 -18.99 16.34
CA ARG A 424 2.51 -18.83 15.04
C ARG A 424 3.14 -17.45 14.88
N TYR A 425 2.49 -16.42 15.42
CA TYR A 425 2.88 -15.01 15.26
C TYR A 425 3.23 -14.35 16.58
N VAL A 426 4.02 -15.05 17.41
CA VAL A 426 4.39 -14.65 18.78
C VAL A 426 5.07 -13.29 18.87
N ASP A 427 5.61 -12.80 17.76
CA ASP A 427 6.34 -11.55 17.67
C ASP A 427 5.50 -10.40 17.06
N GLU A 428 4.20 -10.62 16.80
CA GLU A 428 3.29 -9.61 16.27
C GLU A 428 2.64 -8.77 17.36
N GLY A 429 3.34 -7.70 17.75
CA GLY A 429 2.98 -6.85 18.89
C GLY A 429 1.65 -6.09 18.78
N ARG A 430 1.11 -5.87 17.57
CA ARG A 430 -0.18 -5.18 17.40
C ARG A 430 -1.39 -6.09 17.57
N TYR A 431 -1.30 -7.33 17.07
CA TYR A 431 -2.46 -8.21 16.97
C TYR A 431 -2.49 -9.30 18.04
N VAL A 432 -1.34 -9.76 18.54
CA VAL A 432 -1.31 -10.75 19.62
C VAL A 432 -2.04 -10.25 20.87
N PRO A 433 -1.87 -8.99 21.35
CA PRO A 433 -2.63 -8.50 22.50
C PRO A 433 -4.14 -8.55 22.28
N LEU A 434 -4.63 -8.21 21.08
CA LEU A 434 -6.05 -8.25 20.74
C LEU A 434 -6.59 -9.68 20.73
N MET A 435 -5.82 -10.62 20.18
CA MET A 435 -6.18 -12.05 20.20
C MET A 435 -6.16 -12.63 21.62
N LEU A 436 -5.23 -12.20 22.47
CA LEU A 436 -5.20 -12.57 23.89
C LEU A 436 -6.42 -12.00 24.63
N ASP A 437 -6.79 -10.75 24.39
CA ASP A 437 -8.00 -10.13 24.96
C ASP A 437 -9.23 -10.97 24.62
N ARG A 438 -9.36 -11.38 23.34
CA ARG A 438 -10.48 -12.19 22.91
C ARG A 438 -10.45 -13.60 23.48
N LEU A 439 -9.29 -14.26 23.48
CA LEU A 439 -9.11 -15.60 24.05
C LEU A 439 -9.47 -15.62 25.54
N GLU A 440 -8.99 -14.65 26.32
CA GLU A 440 -9.31 -14.49 27.74
C GLU A 440 -10.79 -14.18 27.98
N ALA A 441 -11.43 -13.41 27.10
CA ALA A 441 -12.86 -13.14 27.19
C ALA A 441 -13.69 -14.41 26.98
N ILE A 442 -13.42 -15.17 25.92
CA ILE A 442 -14.14 -16.43 25.62
C ILE A 442 -13.95 -17.42 26.77
N HIS A 443 -12.73 -17.54 27.32
CA HIS A 443 -12.46 -18.43 28.44
C HIS A 443 -13.29 -18.09 29.68
N ARG A 444 -13.41 -16.80 30.01
CA ARG A 444 -14.24 -16.33 31.13
C ARG A 444 -15.73 -16.61 30.90
N GLU A 445 -16.22 -16.38 29.69
CA GLU A 445 -17.63 -16.63 29.31
C GLU A 445 -18.01 -18.11 29.43
N GLN A 446 -17.08 -19.02 29.10
CA GLN A 446 -17.30 -20.47 29.18
C GLN A 446 -17.09 -21.05 30.59
N LYS A 447 -16.80 -20.21 31.61
CA LYS A 447 -16.33 -20.65 32.94
C LYS A 447 -15.12 -21.61 32.82
N GLY A 448 -14.26 -21.33 31.85
CA GLY A 448 -13.07 -22.10 31.56
C GLY A 448 -12.13 -22.17 32.77
N ASN A 449 -11.33 -23.23 32.83
CA ASN A 449 -10.39 -23.46 33.93
C ASN A 449 -9.17 -22.53 33.80
N ASP A 450 -8.91 -21.69 34.81
CA ASP A 450 -7.73 -20.81 34.84
C ASP A 450 -6.40 -21.58 34.60
N ALA A 451 -6.36 -22.88 34.88
CA ALA A 451 -5.20 -23.72 34.57
C ALA A 451 -4.86 -23.81 33.07
N GLU A 452 -5.86 -23.81 32.18
CA GLU A 452 -5.64 -23.92 30.73
C GLU A 452 -5.01 -22.65 30.16
N ILE A 453 -5.52 -21.49 30.59
CA ILE A 453 -4.98 -20.21 30.14
C ILE A 453 -3.58 -19.95 30.74
N VAL A 454 -3.35 -20.38 31.99
CA VAL A 454 -2.01 -20.37 32.59
C VAL A 454 -1.05 -21.23 31.77
N ALA A 455 -1.44 -22.46 31.43
CA ALA A 455 -0.61 -23.37 30.64
C ALA A 455 -0.27 -22.79 29.26
N PHE A 456 -1.24 -22.14 28.61
CA PHE A 456 -1.00 -21.42 27.35
C PHE A 456 0.05 -20.31 27.51
N TYR A 457 -0.07 -19.45 28.53
CA TYR A 457 0.90 -18.39 28.79
C TYR A 457 2.31 -18.95 29.07
N GLN A 458 2.42 -20.07 29.79
CA GLN A 458 3.71 -20.74 29.99
C GLN A 458 4.35 -21.21 28.68
N GLN A 459 3.55 -21.61 27.68
CA GLN A 459 4.04 -21.98 26.35
C GLN A 459 4.38 -20.77 25.47
N PHE A 460 3.59 -19.70 25.56
CA PHE A 460 3.67 -18.51 24.72
C PHE A 460 4.84 -17.59 25.10
N LEU A 461 4.96 -17.23 26.37
CA LEU A 461 5.90 -16.19 26.83
C LEU A 461 7.37 -16.47 26.51
N PRO A 462 7.89 -17.72 26.62
CA PRO A 462 9.29 -18.01 26.29
C PRO A 462 9.64 -17.77 24.81
N LYS A 463 8.63 -17.73 23.93
CA LYS A 463 8.83 -17.55 22.48
C LYS A 463 8.86 -16.07 22.06
N ILE A 464 8.48 -15.15 22.94
CA ILE A 464 8.44 -13.72 22.62
C ILE A 464 9.88 -13.18 22.58
N PRO A 465 10.27 -12.46 21.50
CA PRO A 465 11.59 -11.83 21.45
C PRO A 465 11.79 -10.82 22.59
N ARG A 466 12.83 -11.06 23.39
CA ARG A 466 13.21 -10.22 24.54
C ARG A 466 13.79 -8.86 24.12
N LYS A 467 14.32 -8.78 22.90
CA LYS A 467 14.95 -7.57 22.33
C LYS A 467 14.31 -7.23 20.98
N ARG A 468 14.41 -5.95 20.62
CA ARG A 468 14.15 -5.40 19.28
C ARG A 468 15.45 -4.74 18.82
N GLY A 469 16.18 -5.39 17.91
CA GLY A 469 17.58 -5.04 17.66
C GLY A 469 18.39 -5.19 18.95
N ASP A 470 19.09 -4.13 19.34
CA ASP A 470 19.91 -4.12 20.56
C ASP A 470 19.13 -3.67 21.80
N SER A 471 17.95 -3.07 21.62
CA SER A 471 17.15 -2.51 22.71
C SER A 471 16.16 -3.52 23.30
N PRO A 472 15.79 -3.40 24.59
CA PRO A 472 14.76 -4.25 25.20
C PRO A 472 13.40 -4.11 24.52
N SER A 473 12.71 -5.24 24.32
CA SER A 473 11.39 -5.27 23.66
C SER A 473 10.29 -4.74 24.57
N LYS A 474 9.72 -3.57 24.23
CA LYS A 474 8.55 -3.01 24.94
C LYS A 474 7.36 -3.96 24.92
N TYR A 475 7.15 -4.66 23.80
CA TYR A 475 6.11 -5.67 23.66
C TYR A 475 6.32 -6.84 24.62
N CYS A 476 7.55 -7.37 24.74
CA CYS A 476 7.86 -8.44 25.70
C CYS A 476 7.55 -8.00 27.14
N GLN A 477 7.96 -6.78 27.52
CA GLN A 477 7.67 -6.23 28.84
C GLN A 477 6.16 -6.13 29.09
N GLN A 478 5.38 -5.69 28.10
CA GLN A 478 3.92 -5.62 28.19
C GLN A 478 3.30 -7.01 28.41
N MET A 479 3.76 -8.02 27.67
CA MET A 479 3.26 -9.40 27.80
C MET A 479 3.63 -10.02 29.15
N TYR A 480 4.82 -9.70 29.71
CA TYR A 480 5.19 -10.13 31.05
C TYR A 480 4.30 -9.50 32.12
N ARG A 481 4.04 -8.19 32.06
CA ARG A 481 3.11 -7.52 32.98
C ARG A 481 1.72 -8.13 32.94
N ARG A 482 1.20 -8.40 31.73
CA ARG A 482 -0.09 -9.06 31.53
C ARG A 482 -0.12 -10.45 32.16
N ALA A 483 0.90 -11.26 31.92
CA ALA A 483 1.00 -12.61 32.45
C ALA A 483 1.15 -12.66 33.98
N ILE A 484 1.92 -11.74 34.57
CA ILE A 484 2.06 -11.62 36.02
C ILE A 484 0.69 -11.40 36.67
N ALA A 485 -0.09 -10.44 36.16
CA ALA A 485 -1.43 -10.16 36.67
C ALA A 485 -2.37 -11.37 36.56
N LEU A 486 -2.25 -12.13 35.46
CA LEU A 486 -3.02 -13.36 35.25
C LEU A 486 -2.59 -14.48 36.22
N PHE A 487 -1.28 -14.68 36.42
CA PHE A 487 -0.75 -15.70 37.33
C PHE A 487 -1.07 -15.41 38.79
N ASP A 488 -0.98 -14.15 39.22
CA ASP A 488 -1.39 -13.73 40.58
C ASP A 488 -2.87 -14.05 40.81
N LYS A 489 -3.74 -13.71 39.85
CA LYS A 489 -5.18 -13.99 39.94
C LYS A 489 -5.47 -15.50 40.03
N ALA A 490 -4.68 -16.32 39.34
CA ALA A 490 -4.82 -17.78 39.33
C ALA A 490 -4.13 -18.48 40.52
N GLY A 491 -3.56 -17.73 41.48
CA GLY A 491 -2.83 -18.30 42.63
C GLY A 491 -1.51 -18.98 42.25
N ARG A 492 -0.88 -18.55 41.15
CA ARG A 492 0.40 -19.08 40.63
C ARG A 492 1.55 -18.12 40.94
N ASP A 493 1.72 -17.84 42.22
CA ASP A 493 2.72 -16.89 42.74
C ASP A 493 4.15 -17.26 42.33
N ASP A 494 4.44 -18.56 42.17
CA ASP A 494 5.70 -19.11 41.70
C ASP A 494 6.07 -18.60 40.30
N LEU A 495 5.10 -18.64 39.38
CA LEU A 495 5.27 -18.20 38.00
C LEU A 495 5.33 -16.67 37.93
N ALA A 496 4.48 -15.98 38.69
CA ALA A 496 4.45 -14.52 38.75
C ALA A 496 5.78 -13.96 39.27
N ALA A 497 6.34 -14.53 40.34
CA ALA A 497 7.63 -14.13 40.90
C ALA A 497 8.77 -14.29 39.88
N THR A 498 8.79 -15.41 39.14
CA THR A 498 9.79 -15.66 38.10
C THR A 498 9.74 -14.60 36.99
N LEU A 499 8.54 -14.24 36.53
CA LEU A 499 8.38 -13.22 35.49
C LEU A 499 8.72 -11.80 35.97
N ARG A 500 8.46 -11.46 37.24
CA ARG A 500 8.85 -10.16 37.82
C ARG A 500 10.38 -9.97 37.75
N VAL A 501 11.14 -10.99 38.13
CA VAL A 501 12.61 -10.96 38.05
C VAL A 501 13.09 -10.78 36.60
N GLU A 502 12.49 -11.47 35.64
CA GLU A 502 12.86 -11.32 34.23
C GLU A 502 12.47 -9.95 33.66
N LEU A 503 11.33 -9.39 34.08
CA LEU A 503 10.90 -8.05 33.72
C LEU A 503 11.86 -6.97 34.25
N ASP A 504 12.29 -7.08 35.50
CA ASP A 504 13.25 -6.14 36.12
C ASP A 504 14.60 -6.16 35.39
N LYS A 505 15.07 -7.34 34.97
CA LYS A 505 16.29 -7.46 34.13
C LYS A 505 16.14 -6.75 32.79
N LEU A 506 14.99 -6.88 32.13
CA LEU A 506 14.72 -6.20 30.86
C LEU A 506 14.65 -4.67 31.03
N GLN A 507 14.02 -4.20 32.09
CA GLN A 507 13.89 -2.75 32.35
C GLN A 507 15.21 -2.11 32.75
N SER A 508 16.00 -2.75 33.61
CA SER A 508 17.33 -2.24 34.01
C SER A 508 18.32 -2.18 32.86
N SER A 509 18.18 -3.04 31.84
CA SER A 509 18.95 -2.95 30.59
C SER A 509 18.54 -1.81 29.65
N SER A 510 17.43 -1.10 29.93
CA SER A 510 17.00 0.08 29.16
C SER A 510 17.53 1.41 29.72
N SER A 511 18.19 1.37 30.89
CA SER A 511 18.73 2.54 31.61
C SER A 511 20.25 2.70 31.47
N ARG A 512 20.89 1.88 30.64
CA ARG A 512 22.28 2.00 30.19
C ARG A 512 22.27 2.23 28.70
#